data_AF-A0A1H1G7U7-F1
#
_entry.id   AF-A0A1H1G7U7-F1
#
_cell.length_a   1.000
_cell.length_b   1.000
_cell.length_c   1.000
_cell.angle_alpha   90.00
_cell.angle_beta   90.00
_cell.angle_gamma   90.00
#
_symmetry.space_group_name_H-M   'P 1'
#
loop_
_entity.id
_entity.type
_entity.pdbx_description
1 polymer ?
#
loop_
_entity_poly.entity_id
_entity_poly.type
_entity_poly.pdbx_seq_one_letter_code
_entity_poly.pdbx_strand_id
1 'polypeptide(L)'
;MDIRIARLSFSLLAPLALVTCTQDARVRSQEPAALAGDADATSMSAALLPAATGCAPGTRCLSVTGTGRPLASGTFVAQCRGKFADFIVPKTTLPGAYAGPWFQPNLLEQASTGVPSGSRPWLAFDPRDPDERLAYALALRNYAFSSAVVRGLTPQLTADADYRDAAGGTVTAAQRNQKWYPAPRMFYGPTNSPGTREAAHGMTLERTVRVGELGGNTAAFQNYAVAYYDARGGRVFQRLWKTTTPGVDQPKLSGMKFSEGSFVFKLLYSAAAPGAFPQDLLAGSLKVDILPNPGAAPVPVRLMQIDIAVKDRRASDTGWYFATYAYDASQSGASPWKKMAPVGLMWGNDPDGAPITESWINTAAPAYALAHLGVGGRLNGPVDNPASACMSCHSTAQAPSLAGMLPTGACAQEPFRADWFRNLRGTIAFGRRQASGQTCLTNLPSGVTVTAADYSLQLSATVARALPTATGGQTFNPCTWNENAPPPSALVALSPQAARLQQQDIEQYEVTRDP
;
A
#
# COMPACT_ATOMS: atom_id res chain seq x y z
N MET A 1 -37.97 44.78 -53.45
CA MET A 1 -38.16 46.08 -52.77
C MET A 1 -37.54 45.94 -51.39
N ASP A 2 -36.22 46.04 -51.21
CA ASP A 2 -35.28 47.08 -51.65
C ASP A 2 -35.53 48.42 -50.92
N ILE A 3 -34.70 48.74 -49.93
CA ILE A 3 -33.65 49.78 -50.02
C ILE A 3 -33.00 50.03 -48.64
N ARG A 4 -31.66 50.07 -48.68
CA ARG A 4 -30.71 50.48 -47.63
C ARG A 4 -30.71 52.00 -47.43
N ILE A 5 -30.28 52.46 -46.25
CA ILE A 5 -29.47 53.69 -46.15
C ILE A 5 -28.25 53.41 -45.26
N ALA A 6 -27.08 53.75 -45.81
CA ALA A 6 -25.77 53.81 -45.19
C ALA A 6 -25.21 55.23 -45.35
N ARG A 7 -24.38 55.71 -44.41
CA ARG A 7 -23.25 56.67 -44.58
C ARG A 7 -22.30 56.47 -43.38
N LEU A 8 -21.06 55.98 -43.58
CA LEU A 8 -19.80 56.66 -43.96
C LEU A 8 -19.32 57.71 -42.93
N SER A 9 -18.04 57.92 -42.58
CA SER A 9 -16.72 57.26 -42.66
C SER A 9 -15.67 58.35 -42.28
N PHE A 10 -14.42 57.94 -42.08
CA PHE A 10 -13.13 58.69 -42.02
C PHE A 10 -12.65 59.18 -40.63
N SER A 11 -11.36 59.18 -40.28
CA SER A 11 -10.12 58.44 -40.64
C SER A 11 -8.91 59.18 -40.04
N LEU A 12 -7.82 58.43 -39.78
CA LEU A 12 -6.39 58.77 -39.97
C LEU A 12 -5.58 59.57 -38.90
N LEU A 13 -4.47 58.92 -38.52
CA LEU A 13 -3.05 59.38 -38.45
C LEU A 13 -2.45 60.00 -37.15
N ALA A 14 -1.33 59.39 -36.73
CA ALA A 14 -0.25 59.91 -35.89
C ALA A 14 0.59 60.99 -36.65
N PRO A 15 1.50 61.80 -36.03
CA PRO A 15 2.86 61.34 -35.64
C PRO A 15 3.62 62.12 -34.51
N LEU A 16 4.85 61.64 -34.25
CA LEU A 16 6.07 62.16 -33.56
C LEU A 16 6.23 63.66 -33.20
N ALA A 17 6.87 63.98 -32.07
CA ALA A 17 8.31 64.39 -31.95
C ALA A 17 8.70 65.13 -30.63
N LEU A 18 9.99 65.00 -30.30
CA LEU A 18 10.83 65.57 -29.22
C LEU A 18 10.67 67.06 -28.85
N VAL A 19 11.03 67.44 -27.60
CA VAL A 19 12.02 68.50 -27.24
C VAL A 19 12.56 68.31 -25.80
N THR A 20 13.84 68.62 -25.64
CA THR A 20 14.79 68.52 -24.51
C THR A 20 15.01 69.83 -23.73
N CYS A 21 15.70 69.77 -22.57
CA CYS A 21 16.82 70.65 -22.07
C CYS A 21 16.90 70.57 -20.51
N THR A 22 17.91 69.93 -19.86
CA THR A 22 19.31 70.35 -19.46
C THR A 22 19.35 71.43 -18.36
N GLN A 23 20.27 71.53 -17.38
CA GLN A 23 21.65 71.06 -17.11
C GLN A 23 21.95 71.36 -15.59
N ASP A 24 22.84 70.67 -14.84
CA ASP A 24 24.29 70.91 -14.62
C ASP A 24 24.68 70.19 -13.30
N ALA A 25 25.90 69.84 -12.89
CA ALA A 25 27.21 69.51 -13.46
C ALA A 25 28.15 69.17 -12.27
N ARG A 26 29.10 68.23 -12.42
CA ARG A 26 30.54 68.29 -12.00
C ARG A 26 31.17 66.90 -11.71
N VAL A 27 31.85 66.41 -12.75
CA VAL A 27 33.24 65.87 -12.84
C VAL A 27 33.91 65.29 -11.59
N ARG A 28 34.41 64.03 -11.71
CA ARG A 28 35.79 63.66 -11.31
C ARG A 28 36.32 62.45 -12.10
N SER A 29 37.56 62.57 -12.54
CA SER A 29 38.42 61.61 -13.26
C SER A 29 39.62 61.18 -12.40
N GLN A 30 40.18 59.98 -12.68
CA GLN A 30 41.53 59.44 -12.32
C GLN A 30 41.81 59.19 -10.82
N GLU A 31 42.53 58.18 -10.31
CA GLU A 31 43.35 56.99 -10.69
C GLU A 31 43.75 56.32 -9.31
N PRO A 32 44.64 55.31 -9.13
CA PRO A 32 45.10 54.16 -9.92
C PRO A 32 45.05 52.82 -9.10
N ALA A 33 45.79 51.83 -9.57
CA ALA A 33 45.82 50.41 -9.19
C ALA A 33 46.35 50.02 -7.78
N ALA A 34 46.09 48.73 -7.50
CA ALA A 34 46.75 47.79 -6.59
C ALA A 34 46.33 47.75 -5.11
N LEU A 35 45.70 46.64 -4.71
CA LEU A 35 46.33 45.59 -3.88
C LEU A 35 45.36 44.40 -3.73
N ALA A 36 45.94 43.20 -3.76
CA ALA A 36 45.27 41.90 -3.69
C ALA A 36 44.58 41.63 -2.34
N GLY A 37 43.60 40.73 -2.35
CA GLY A 37 43.04 40.13 -1.14
C GLY A 37 41.71 39.43 -1.42
N ASP A 38 41.76 38.10 -1.45
CA ASP A 38 40.64 37.18 -1.61
C ASP A 38 39.43 37.47 -0.71
N ALA A 39 38.23 37.33 -1.27
CA ALA A 39 37.06 36.81 -0.56
C ALA A 39 36.07 36.27 -1.59
N ASP A 40 36.23 34.98 -1.89
CA ASP A 40 35.27 34.02 -2.41
C ASP A 40 33.87 34.57 -2.74
N ALA A 41 33.61 34.67 -4.05
CA ALA A 41 32.31 34.31 -4.57
C ALA A 41 32.06 32.84 -4.18
N THR A 42 31.36 32.64 -3.06
CA THR A 42 30.93 31.32 -2.62
C THR A 42 30.03 30.74 -3.70
N SER A 43 30.63 29.92 -4.56
CA SER A 43 29.94 28.86 -5.26
C SER A 43 29.17 28.08 -4.19
N MET A 44 27.84 28.19 -4.19
CA MET A 44 27.02 27.15 -3.60
C MET A 44 27.15 25.94 -4.51
N SER A 45 28.30 25.28 -4.43
CA SER A 45 28.48 23.92 -4.89
C SER A 45 27.33 23.12 -4.29
N ALA A 46 26.62 22.36 -5.14
CA ALA A 46 25.65 21.39 -4.69
C ALA A 46 26.35 20.50 -3.68
N ALA A 47 26.16 20.76 -2.39
CA ALA A 47 26.71 19.92 -1.35
C ALA A 47 26.02 18.56 -1.54
N LEU A 48 26.74 17.61 -2.16
CA LEU A 48 26.41 16.20 -2.19
C LEU A 48 25.88 15.86 -0.80
N LEU A 49 24.60 15.47 -0.71
CA LEU A 49 24.02 15.09 0.56
C LEU A 49 24.90 13.96 1.12
N PRO A 50 25.44 14.09 2.34
CA PRO A 50 26.32 13.04 2.87
C PRO A 50 25.56 11.72 2.87
N ALA A 51 26.22 10.66 2.39
CA ALA A 51 25.68 9.32 2.42
C ALA A 51 25.24 9.00 3.85
N ALA A 52 24.00 8.55 4.01
CA ALA A 52 23.53 8.09 5.31
C ALA A 52 24.14 6.71 5.63
N THR A 53 24.13 6.35 6.90
CA THR A 53 24.45 5.00 7.39
C THR A 53 23.17 4.31 7.86
N GLY A 54 23.25 3.00 8.11
CA GLY A 54 22.09 2.22 8.58
C GLY A 54 21.22 1.62 7.48
N CYS A 55 21.77 1.41 6.28
CA CYS A 55 21.14 0.58 5.26
C CYS A 55 21.94 -0.71 5.05
N ALA A 56 21.34 -1.68 4.35
CA ALA A 56 22.03 -2.90 3.98
C ALA A 56 23.32 -2.62 3.18
N PRO A 57 24.38 -3.42 3.35
CA PRO A 57 25.61 -3.30 2.57
C PRO A 57 25.35 -3.29 1.06
N GLY A 58 26.07 -2.43 0.33
CA GLY A 58 25.96 -2.31 -1.13
C GLY A 58 24.74 -1.55 -1.64
N THR A 59 23.96 -0.91 -0.76
CA THR A 59 22.79 -0.11 -1.14
C THR A 59 23.06 1.39 -1.08
N ARG A 60 22.30 2.19 -1.83
CA ARG A 60 22.35 3.65 -1.69
C ARG A 60 21.50 4.06 -0.49
N CYS A 61 22.14 4.64 0.51
CA CYS A 61 21.52 5.06 1.76
C CYS A 61 21.44 6.58 1.83
N LEU A 62 20.22 7.13 1.94
CA LEU A 62 19.98 8.57 1.86
C LEU A 62 19.34 9.11 3.14
N SER A 63 19.86 10.23 3.64
CA SER A 63 19.21 10.99 4.70
C SER A 63 18.03 11.78 4.12
N VAL A 64 16.84 11.58 4.68
CA VAL A 64 15.59 12.16 4.16
C VAL A 64 14.70 12.71 5.28
N THR A 65 13.71 13.52 4.91
CA THR A 65 12.58 13.89 5.78
C THR A 65 11.57 12.75 5.89
N GLY A 66 10.57 12.87 6.77
CA GLY A 66 9.46 11.90 6.86
C GLY A 66 8.60 11.80 5.59
N THR A 67 8.70 12.78 4.69
CA THR A 67 8.05 12.75 3.36
C THR A 67 8.97 12.22 2.26
N GLY A 68 10.15 11.70 2.62
CA GLY A 68 11.14 11.15 1.70
C GLY A 68 11.93 12.20 0.92
N ARG A 69 11.87 13.49 1.27
CA ARG A 69 12.69 14.54 0.64
C ARG A 69 14.14 14.40 1.11
N PRO A 70 15.13 14.25 0.22
CA PRO A 70 16.53 14.22 0.64
C PRO A 70 16.95 15.50 1.38
N LEU A 71 17.58 15.33 2.54
CA LEU A 71 18.01 16.41 3.44
C LEU A 71 19.12 15.92 4.37
N ALA A 72 20.23 16.65 4.46
CA ALA A 72 21.40 16.26 5.27
C ALA A 72 21.05 16.12 6.77
N SER A 73 20.26 17.05 7.30
CA SER A 73 19.70 17.03 8.66
C SER A 73 18.42 16.18 8.79
N GLY A 74 18.04 15.44 7.75
CA GLY A 74 16.89 14.55 7.78
C GLY A 74 16.97 13.53 8.91
N THR A 75 15.86 13.30 9.60
CA THR A 75 15.76 12.34 10.71
C THR A 75 15.33 10.95 10.26
N PHE A 76 15.09 10.77 8.97
CA PHE A 76 14.75 9.50 8.34
C PHE A 76 15.88 9.04 7.43
N VAL A 77 15.88 7.75 7.11
CA VAL A 77 16.80 7.14 6.15
C VAL A 77 16.02 6.32 5.13
N ALA A 78 16.43 6.43 3.86
CA ALA A 78 15.88 5.67 2.75
C ALA A 78 16.93 4.70 2.20
N GLN A 79 16.54 3.43 2.05
CA GLN A 79 17.33 2.43 1.32
C GLN A 79 16.85 2.35 -0.13
N CYS A 80 17.76 2.68 -1.06
CA CYS A 80 17.49 2.69 -2.50
C CYS A 80 18.36 1.66 -3.22
N ARG A 81 17.77 0.52 -3.57
CA ARG A 81 18.37 -0.46 -4.51
C ARG A 81 17.86 -0.30 -5.95
N GLY A 82 16.72 0.36 -6.12
CA GLY A 82 16.06 0.54 -7.41
C GLY A 82 15.37 1.89 -7.50
N LYS A 83 14.39 2.00 -8.41
CA LYS A 83 13.60 3.23 -8.63
C LYS A 83 12.68 3.59 -7.47
N PHE A 84 12.33 2.64 -6.62
CA PHE A 84 11.53 2.86 -5.42
C PHE A 84 12.35 2.51 -4.18
N ALA A 85 12.10 3.21 -3.08
CA ALA A 85 12.71 2.88 -1.80
C ALA A 85 12.21 1.51 -1.33
N ASP A 86 13.12 0.68 -0.83
CA ASP A 86 12.76 -0.56 -0.15
C ASP A 86 11.98 -0.21 1.13
N PHE A 87 12.52 0.76 1.88
CA PHE A 87 11.89 1.39 3.04
C PHE A 87 12.37 2.84 3.19
N ILE A 88 11.59 3.63 3.93
CA ILE A 88 11.98 4.91 4.52
C ILE A 88 11.54 4.86 5.98
N VAL A 89 12.49 4.98 6.91
CA VAL A 89 12.22 4.82 8.35
C VAL A 89 12.95 5.90 9.16
N PRO A 90 12.48 6.26 10.37
CA PRO A 90 13.25 7.10 11.27
C PRO A 90 14.63 6.48 11.52
N LYS A 91 15.71 7.27 11.52
CA LYS A 91 17.07 6.76 11.80
C LYS A 91 17.17 6.02 13.13
N THR A 92 16.34 6.41 14.10
CA THR A 92 16.26 5.81 15.43
C THR A 92 15.61 4.43 15.46
N THR A 93 14.99 3.94 14.38
CA THR A 93 14.50 2.54 14.31
C THR A 93 15.61 1.56 13.98
N LEU A 94 16.77 2.03 13.54
CA LEU A 94 17.88 1.20 13.06
C LEU A 94 18.99 1.19 14.11
N PRO A 95 19.28 0.03 14.72
CA PRO A 95 20.45 -0.11 15.57
C PRO A 95 21.74 0.18 14.78
N GLY A 96 22.69 0.92 15.37
CA GLY A 96 23.94 1.31 14.69
C GLY A 96 24.80 0.13 14.18
N ALA A 97 24.64 -1.06 14.78
CA ALA A 97 25.29 -2.31 14.39
C ALA A 97 24.27 -3.40 13.98
N TYR A 98 23.16 -3.01 13.36
CA TYR A 98 22.11 -3.95 12.99
C TYR A 98 22.62 -5.02 12.00
N ALA A 99 22.80 -6.25 12.50
CA ALA A 99 23.20 -7.43 11.73
C ALA A 99 22.01 -8.31 11.32
N GLY A 100 20.78 -7.90 11.66
CA GLY A 100 19.57 -8.65 11.36
C GLY A 100 19.20 -8.61 9.88
N PRO A 101 18.08 -9.28 9.51
CA PRO A 101 17.62 -9.29 8.13
C PRO A 101 17.30 -7.87 7.65
N TRP A 102 17.53 -7.62 6.36
CA TRP A 102 17.17 -6.38 5.71
C TRP A 102 16.05 -6.64 4.71
N PHE A 103 15.05 -5.77 4.70
CA PHE A 103 13.99 -5.85 3.70
C PHE A 103 14.56 -5.50 2.33
N GLN A 104 14.68 -6.53 1.49
CA GLN A 104 15.30 -6.46 0.18
C GLN A 104 14.43 -7.15 -0.89
N PRO A 105 13.22 -6.63 -1.18
CA PRO A 105 12.29 -7.24 -2.13
C PRO A 105 12.83 -7.28 -3.57
N ASN A 106 12.16 -8.02 -4.46
CA ASN A 106 12.48 -7.91 -5.89
C ASN A 106 12.17 -6.49 -6.40
N LEU A 107 13.03 -5.95 -7.27
CA LEU A 107 12.90 -4.59 -7.79
C LEU A 107 11.69 -4.47 -8.72
N LEU A 108 10.75 -3.59 -8.38
CA LEU A 108 9.46 -3.49 -9.06
C LEU A 108 9.60 -3.12 -10.56
N GLU A 109 10.59 -2.30 -10.90
CA GLU A 109 10.91 -1.94 -12.28
C GLU A 109 11.27 -3.16 -13.16
N GLN A 110 11.60 -4.29 -12.55
CA GLN A 110 11.89 -5.56 -13.21
C GLN A 110 10.66 -6.48 -13.32
N ALA A 111 9.48 -6.11 -12.80
CA ALA A 111 8.27 -6.94 -12.82
C ALA A 111 7.68 -7.19 -14.22
N SER A 112 8.27 -6.61 -15.27
CA SER A 112 7.88 -6.84 -16.66
C SER A 112 8.52 -8.10 -17.28
N THR A 113 9.45 -8.76 -16.59
CA THR A 113 10.15 -9.95 -17.08
C THR A 113 9.77 -11.21 -16.29
N GLY A 114 9.97 -12.39 -16.89
CA GLY A 114 9.87 -13.66 -16.17
C GLY A 114 8.48 -14.03 -15.62
N VAL A 115 7.39 -13.50 -16.19
CA VAL A 115 6.03 -13.94 -15.85
C VAL A 115 5.85 -15.38 -16.36
N PRO A 116 5.63 -16.37 -15.48
CA PRO A 116 5.49 -17.76 -15.92
C PRO A 116 4.31 -17.93 -16.87
N SER A 117 4.55 -18.65 -17.97
CA SER A 117 3.50 -19.19 -18.84
C SER A 117 2.91 -20.48 -18.24
N GLY A 118 1.76 -20.92 -18.75
CA GLY A 118 1.08 -22.15 -18.33
C GLY A 118 -0.10 -21.94 -17.38
N SER A 119 -0.86 -23.03 -17.17
CA SER A 119 -2.05 -23.04 -16.31
C SER A 119 -1.68 -22.83 -14.84
N ARG A 120 -2.52 -22.10 -14.12
CA ARG A 120 -2.39 -21.90 -12.67
C ARG A 120 -2.98 -23.11 -11.93
N PRO A 121 -2.35 -23.59 -10.84
CA PRO A 121 -2.71 -24.86 -10.23
C PRO A 121 -4.15 -24.89 -9.69
N TRP A 122 -4.67 -23.77 -9.18
CA TRP A 122 -6.04 -23.66 -8.68
C TRP A 122 -7.12 -23.72 -9.79
N LEU A 123 -6.73 -23.65 -11.07
CA LEU A 123 -7.68 -23.82 -12.17
C LEU A 123 -8.10 -25.29 -12.37
N ALA A 124 -7.42 -26.23 -11.71
CA ALA A 124 -7.78 -27.63 -11.71
C ALA A 124 -8.96 -27.98 -10.78
N PHE A 125 -9.41 -27.02 -9.97
CA PHE A 125 -10.49 -27.20 -8.99
C PHE A 125 -11.56 -26.14 -9.20
N ASP A 126 -12.83 -26.49 -9.08
CA ASP A 126 -13.97 -25.57 -9.09
C ASP A 126 -14.27 -25.07 -7.67
N PRO A 127 -13.98 -23.80 -7.34
CA PRO A 127 -14.29 -23.24 -6.02
C PRO A 127 -15.81 -23.13 -5.73
N ARG A 128 -16.68 -23.32 -6.73
CA ARG A 128 -18.14 -23.31 -6.51
C ARG A 128 -18.67 -24.68 -6.12
N ASP A 129 -18.00 -25.76 -6.50
CA ASP A 129 -18.33 -27.11 -6.09
C ASP A 129 -17.96 -27.33 -4.61
N PRO A 130 -18.92 -27.65 -3.73
CA PRO A 130 -18.66 -27.96 -2.33
C PRO A 130 -17.53 -28.97 -2.10
N ASP A 131 -17.40 -29.98 -2.95
CA ASP A 131 -16.43 -31.07 -2.79
C ASP A 131 -15.01 -30.66 -3.19
N GLU A 132 -14.86 -29.59 -3.99
CA GLU A 132 -13.56 -29.12 -4.49
C GLU A 132 -13.03 -27.85 -3.80
N ARG A 133 -13.86 -27.15 -3.03
CA ARG A 133 -13.48 -25.90 -2.31
C ARG A 133 -12.22 -26.02 -1.47
N LEU A 134 -12.10 -27.11 -0.72
CA LEU A 134 -10.92 -27.35 0.10
C LEU A 134 -9.67 -27.53 -0.78
N ALA A 135 -9.76 -28.32 -1.85
CA ALA A 135 -8.67 -28.52 -2.78
C ALA A 135 -8.26 -27.21 -3.49
N TYR A 136 -9.23 -26.38 -3.86
CA TYR A 136 -9.00 -25.04 -4.40
C TYR A 136 -8.22 -24.15 -3.41
N ALA A 137 -8.69 -24.05 -2.16
CA ALA A 137 -7.99 -23.28 -1.13
C ALA A 137 -6.57 -23.82 -0.90
N LEU A 138 -6.39 -25.14 -0.79
CA LEU A 138 -5.07 -25.75 -0.65
C LEU A 138 -4.18 -25.50 -1.88
N ALA A 139 -4.74 -25.39 -3.08
CA ALA A 139 -3.98 -25.05 -4.29
C ALA A 139 -3.47 -23.61 -4.29
N LEU A 140 -4.30 -22.66 -3.83
CA LEU A 140 -3.87 -21.27 -3.60
C LEU A 140 -2.76 -21.21 -2.55
N ARG A 141 -2.92 -21.93 -1.43
CA ARG A 141 -1.95 -22.04 -0.36
C ARG A 141 -0.62 -22.60 -0.85
N ASN A 142 -0.65 -23.73 -1.56
CA ASN A 142 0.53 -24.37 -2.15
C ASN A 142 1.26 -23.40 -3.09
N TYR A 143 0.52 -22.64 -3.91
CA TYR A 143 1.11 -21.65 -4.81
C TYR A 143 1.88 -20.56 -4.05
N ALA A 144 1.29 -19.98 -3.01
CA ALA A 144 1.96 -19.00 -2.16
C ALA A 144 3.19 -19.58 -1.44
N PHE A 145 3.06 -20.77 -0.84
CA PHE A 145 4.11 -21.37 0.00
C PHE A 145 5.29 -21.90 -0.80
N SER A 146 5.06 -22.22 -2.06
CA SER A 146 6.12 -22.62 -2.97
C SER A 146 7.07 -21.48 -3.35
N SER A 147 6.73 -20.23 -3.01
CA SER A 147 7.52 -19.04 -3.36
C SER A 147 8.87 -19.00 -2.65
N ALA A 148 9.87 -18.43 -3.32
CA ALA A 148 11.18 -18.15 -2.72
C ALA A 148 11.09 -17.23 -1.48
N VAL A 149 10.09 -16.35 -1.42
CA VAL A 149 9.84 -15.49 -0.25
C VAL A 149 9.51 -16.32 0.98
N VAL A 150 8.54 -17.23 0.87
CA VAL A 150 8.13 -18.09 1.99
C VAL A 150 9.24 -19.05 2.38
N ARG A 151 9.93 -19.66 1.41
CA ARG A 151 11.07 -20.56 1.69
C ARG A 151 12.24 -19.86 2.38
N GLY A 152 12.50 -18.60 2.02
CA GLY A 152 13.55 -17.79 2.63
C GLY A 152 13.33 -17.50 4.12
N LEU A 153 12.08 -17.59 4.60
CA LEU A 153 11.74 -17.43 6.02
C LEU A 153 11.98 -18.70 6.85
N THR A 154 12.10 -19.86 6.20
CA THR A 154 12.38 -21.14 6.84
C THR A 154 13.48 -21.91 6.09
N PRO A 155 14.72 -21.38 6.05
CA PRO A 155 15.81 -21.97 5.26
C PRO A 155 16.18 -23.41 5.69
N GLN A 156 15.83 -23.80 6.91
CA GLN A 156 15.98 -25.16 7.43
C GLN A 156 15.03 -26.19 6.77
N LEU A 157 13.94 -25.74 6.15
CA LEU A 157 12.97 -26.59 5.46
C LEU A 157 13.28 -26.60 3.97
N THR A 158 13.80 -27.72 3.46
CA THR A 158 14.36 -27.83 2.10
C THR A 158 13.49 -28.66 1.16
N ALA A 159 12.59 -29.51 1.66
CA ALA A 159 11.78 -30.39 0.83
C ALA A 159 10.51 -29.69 0.34
N ASP A 160 10.09 -29.96 -0.91
CA ASP A 160 8.83 -29.42 -1.44
C ASP A 160 7.61 -29.86 -0.60
N ALA A 161 7.69 -31.03 0.04
CA ALA A 161 6.65 -31.56 0.93
C ALA A 161 6.47 -30.74 2.22
N ASP A 162 7.45 -29.92 2.60
CA ASP A 162 7.35 -29.02 3.77
C ASP A 162 6.38 -27.86 3.50
N TYR A 163 6.11 -27.55 2.23
CA TYR A 163 5.33 -26.38 1.80
C TYR A 163 4.04 -26.75 1.08
N ARG A 164 3.77 -28.04 0.91
CA ARG A 164 2.72 -28.53 0.02
C ARG A 164 1.76 -29.49 0.71
N ASP A 165 0.48 -29.31 0.40
CA ASP A 165 -0.56 -30.33 0.54
C ASP A 165 -0.74 -31.12 -0.76
N ALA A 166 -0.92 -32.44 -0.66
CA ALA A 166 -1.15 -33.27 -1.85
C ALA A 166 -2.48 -32.90 -2.53
N ALA A 167 -3.54 -32.62 -1.74
CA ALA A 167 -4.87 -32.31 -2.24
C ALA A 167 -4.92 -30.99 -3.03
N GLY A 168 -4.04 -30.03 -2.72
CA GLY A 168 -3.91 -28.77 -3.46
C GLY A 168 -3.11 -28.86 -4.76
N GLY A 169 -2.81 -30.07 -5.26
CA GLY A 169 -2.06 -30.25 -6.51
C GLY A 169 -0.60 -29.79 -6.43
N THR A 170 0.10 -29.80 -7.57
CA THR A 170 1.52 -29.42 -7.70
C THR A 170 1.68 -27.98 -8.20
N VAL A 171 2.79 -27.35 -7.83
CA VAL A 171 3.22 -26.06 -8.42
C VAL A 171 4.46 -26.31 -9.26
N THR A 172 4.49 -25.86 -10.51
CA THR A 172 5.63 -26.12 -11.42
C THR A 172 6.87 -25.33 -11.02
N ALA A 173 8.07 -25.81 -11.36
CA ALA A 173 9.32 -25.12 -11.03
C ALA A 173 9.35 -23.67 -11.55
N ALA A 174 8.83 -23.42 -12.77
CA ALA A 174 8.72 -22.07 -13.33
C ALA A 174 7.86 -21.14 -12.47
N GLN A 175 6.75 -21.65 -11.92
CA GLN A 175 5.88 -20.90 -11.01
C GLN A 175 6.52 -20.68 -9.64
N ARG A 176 7.21 -21.70 -9.09
CA ARG A 176 7.94 -21.58 -7.81
C ARG A 176 9.06 -20.54 -7.87
N ASN A 177 9.76 -20.49 -9.00
CA ASN A 177 10.91 -19.62 -9.21
C ASN A 177 10.54 -18.20 -9.66
N GLN A 178 9.25 -17.90 -9.81
CA GLN A 178 8.83 -16.55 -10.18
C GLN A 178 9.19 -15.54 -9.09
N LYS A 179 9.37 -14.29 -9.50
CA LYS A 179 9.61 -13.18 -8.57
C LYS A 179 8.29 -12.68 -7.97
N TRP A 180 8.40 -12.18 -6.75
CA TRP A 180 7.29 -11.67 -5.95
C TRP A 180 7.61 -10.25 -5.49
N TYR A 181 6.60 -9.39 -5.50
CA TYR A 181 6.77 -7.95 -5.40
C TYR A 181 5.83 -7.38 -4.34
N PRO A 182 6.32 -6.68 -3.32
CA PRO A 182 5.48 -5.88 -2.45
C PRO A 182 5.01 -4.61 -3.19
N ALA A 183 3.92 -4.00 -2.73
CA ALA A 183 3.49 -2.69 -3.24
C ALA A 183 4.58 -1.63 -2.98
N PRO A 184 4.88 -0.65 -3.86
CA PRO A 184 5.84 0.42 -3.54
C PRO A 184 5.22 1.44 -2.58
N ARG A 185 5.93 2.52 -2.22
CA ARG A 185 5.35 3.74 -1.56
C ARG A 185 4.64 3.55 -0.21
N MET A 186 4.84 2.42 0.47
CA MET A 186 4.30 2.13 1.82
C MET A 186 5.26 2.58 2.94
N PHE A 187 5.77 3.81 2.90
CA PHE A 187 6.95 4.16 3.72
C PHE A 187 7.03 5.62 4.22
N TYR A 188 5.98 6.42 4.06
CA TYR A 188 5.99 7.80 4.57
C TYR A 188 5.39 7.85 5.97
N GLY A 189 6.14 8.40 6.93
CA GLY A 189 5.75 8.52 8.33
C GLY A 189 6.58 7.61 9.26
N PRO A 190 6.33 7.65 10.57
CA PRO A 190 7.01 6.77 11.51
C PRO A 190 6.50 5.33 11.37
N THR A 191 7.35 4.36 11.70
CA THR A 191 7.11 2.91 11.50
C THR A 191 6.00 2.33 12.38
N ASN A 192 5.66 3.03 13.47
CA ASN A 192 4.54 2.69 14.34
C ASN A 192 3.21 3.31 13.87
N SER A 193 3.18 3.96 12.70
CA SER A 193 1.95 4.38 12.05
C SER A 193 1.44 3.31 11.06
N PRO A 194 0.11 3.16 10.93
CA PRO A 194 -0.48 2.25 9.94
C PRO A 194 0.06 2.51 8.52
N GLY A 195 0.44 1.42 7.84
CA GLY A 195 0.90 1.45 6.45
C GLY A 195 2.30 2.04 6.21
N THR A 196 3.11 2.23 7.26
CA THR A 196 4.56 2.49 7.13
C THR A 196 5.34 1.21 7.33
N ARG A 197 6.28 0.91 6.44
CA ARG A 197 7.14 -0.29 6.52
C ARG A 197 8.27 -0.14 7.53
N GLU A 198 8.50 -1.21 8.29
CA GLU A 198 9.73 -1.40 9.04
C GLU A 198 10.85 -2.00 8.16
N ALA A 199 12.11 -1.88 8.63
CA ALA A 199 13.29 -2.11 7.79
C ALA A 199 13.76 -3.58 7.70
N ALA A 200 13.33 -4.45 8.60
CA ALA A 200 13.82 -5.83 8.68
C ALA A 200 13.13 -6.75 7.67
N HIS A 201 11.81 -6.69 7.62
CA HIS A 201 10.95 -7.57 6.84
C HIS A 201 9.94 -6.81 5.96
N GLY A 202 9.91 -5.48 6.04
CA GLY A 202 9.01 -4.64 5.25
C GLY A 202 7.56 -4.73 5.71
N MET A 203 7.33 -5.08 6.97
CA MET A 203 5.98 -5.20 7.52
C MET A 203 5.40 -3.84 7.88
N THR A 204 4.09 -3.70 7.73
CA THR A 204 3.32 -2.52 8.16
C THR A 204 2.52 -2.85 9.40
N LEU A 205 2.36 -1.88 10.30
CA LEU A 205 1.44 -2.01 11.43
C LEU A 205 0.00 -2.20 10.91
N GLU A 206 -0.64 -3.25 11.40
CA GLU A 206 -2.05 -3.57 11.19
C GLU A 206 -2.83 -3.30 12.48
N ARG A 207 -4.11 -3.65 12.48
CA ARG A 207 -5.00 -3.49 13.63
C ARG A 207 -4.50 -4.20 14.88
N THR A 208 -4.70 -3.55 16.03
CA THR A 208 -4.63 -4.17 17.35
C THR A 208 -5.88 -5.03 17.61
N VAL A 209 -5.67 -6.29 17.94
CA VAL A 209 -6.70 -7.18 18.48
C VAL A 209 -6.94 -6.83 19.94
N ARG A 210 -8.21 -6.65 20.32
CA ARG A 210 -8.66 -6.27 21.66
C ARG A 210 -8.75 -7.49 22.58
N VAL A 211 -8.76 -7.25 23.90
CA VAL A 211 -9.01 -8.29 24.90
C VAL A 211 -10.34 -8.99 24.61
N GLY A 212 -10.36 -10.32 24.64
CA GLY A 212 -11.53 -11.15 24.41
C GLY A 212 -12.01 -11.27 22.96
N GLU A 213 -11.44 -10.50 22.03
CA GLU A 213 -11.92 -10.42 20.65
C GLU A 213 -11.78 -11.73 19.86
N LEU A 214 -10.76 -12.55 20.13
CA LEU A 214 -10.56 -13.84 19.44
C LEU A 214 -11.05 -15.04 20.26
N GLY A 215 -11.80 -14.79 21.31
CA GLY A 215 -12.21 -15.82 22.24
C GLY A 215 -11.06 -16.24 23.15
N GLY A 216 -11.11 -15.80 24.41
CA GLY A 216 -10.20 -16.24 25.45
C GLY A 216 -8.85 -15.52 25.52
N ASN A 217 -8.51 -14.60 24.60
CA ASN A 217 -7.31 -13.80 24.77
C ASN A 217 -7.46 -12.83 25.96
N THR A 218 -6.47 -12.82 26.85
CA THR A 218 -6.47 -12.03 28.10
C THR A 218 -5.77 -10.68 27.95
N ALA A 219 -5.09 -10.46 26.83
CA ALA A 219 -4.39 -9.23 26.50
C ALA A 219 -4.69 -8.76 25.07
N ALA A 220 -4.61 -7.45 24.86
CA ALA A 220 -4.58 -6.86 23.52
C ALA A 220 -3.18 -6.97 22.93
N PHE A 221 -3.08 -7.06 21.60
CA PHE A 221 -1.80 -7.18 20.91
C PHE A 221 -1.84 -6.57 19.51
N GLN A 222 -0.69 -6.05 19.08
CA GLN A 222 -0.50 -5.50 17.74
C GLN A 222 -0.24 -6.60 16.72
N ASN A 223 -0.59 -6.33 15.47
CA ASN A 223 -0.34 -7.22 14.36
C ASN A 223 0.38 -6.46 13.24
N TYR A 224 1.11 -7.20 12.41
CA TYR A 224 1.99 -6.66 11.38
C TYR A 224 1.88 -7.51 10.13
N ALA A 225 1.96 -6.89 8.96
CA ALA A 225 1.82 -7.66 7.73
C ALA A 225 2.64 -7.14 6.57
N VAL A 226 2.89 -8.04 5.63
CA VAL A 226 3.50 -7.74 4.34
C VAL A 226 2.79 -8.54 3.25
N ALA A 227 2.44 -7.86 2.16
CA ALA A 227 1.79 -8.46 1.00
C ALA A 227 2.77 -8.59 -0.17
N TYR A 228 2.66 -9.70 -0.88
CA TYR A 228 3.47 -10.03 -2.05
C TYR A 228 2.57 -10.38 -3.23
N TYR A 229 2.75 -9.64 -4.31
CA TYR A 229 2.10 -9.85 -5.59
C TYR A 229 2.97 -10.71 -6.48
N ASP A 230 2.35 -11.63 -7.22
CA ASP A 230 3.04 -12.39 -8.25
C ASP A 230 3.55 -11.47 -9.37
N ALA A 231 4.31 -12.01 -10.32
CA ALA A 231 4.86 -11.20 -11.41
C ALA A 231 3.78 -10.48 -12.24
N ARG A 232 2.55 -11.00 -12.32
CA ARG A 232 1.42 -10.31 -12.98
C ARG A 232 0.96 -9.11 -12.17
N GLY A 233 0.75 -9.27 -10.86
CA GLY A 233 0.40 -8.17 -9.98
C GLY A 233 1.50 -7.11 -9.87
N GLY A 234 2.77 -7.52 -9.76
CA GLY A 234 3.91 -6.60 -9.78
C GLY A 234 3.95 -5.73 -11.05
N ARG A 235 3.60 -6.28 -12.21
CA ARG A 235 3.49 -5.53 -13.47
C ARG A 235 2.46 -4.41 -13.42
N VAL A 236 1.38 -4.57 -12.64
CA VAL A 236 0.37 -3.50 -12.46
C VAL A 236 1.01 -2.30 -11.77
N PHE A 237 1.69 -2.52 -10.65
CA PHE A 237 2.40 -1.46 -9.95
C PHE A 237 3.53 -0.86 -10.81
N GLN A 238 4.26 -1.67 -11.57
CA GLN A 238 5.31 -1.19 -12.48
C GLN A 238 4.77 -0.26 -13.57
N ARG A 239 3.56 -0.51 -14.09
CA ARG A 239 2.90 0.31 -15.11
C ARG A 239 2.13 1.49 -14.54
N LEU A 240 1.78 1.44 -13.25
CA LEU A 240 1.09 2.51 -12.56
C LEU A 240 1.96 3.76 -12.48
N TRP A 241 3.25 3.62 -12.16
CA TRP A 241 4.10 4.76 -11.83
C TRP A 241 4.92 5.28 -13.00
N LYS A 242 4.83 6.58 -13.26
CA LYS A 242 5.76 7.32 -14.13
C LYS A 242 6.71 8.15 -13.27
N THR A 243 8.00 7.93 -13.43
CA THR A 243 9.07 8.63 -12.68
C THR A 243 9.88 9.53 -13.63
N THR A 244 9.20 10.26 -14.51
CA THR A 244 9.84 11.07 -15.57
C THR A 244 10.53 12.31 -15.02
N THR A 245 10.08 12.80 -13.87
CA THR A 245 10.69 13.92 -13.16
C THR A 245 11.38 13.37 -11.91
N PRO A 246 12.70 13.57 -11.75
CA PRO A 246 13.44 13.17 -10.55
C PRO A 246 12.72 13.57 -9.26
N GLY A 247 12.56 12.63 -8.33
CA GLY A 247 11.91 12.89 -7.04
C GLY A 247 10.38 12.90 -7.04
N VAL A 248 9.74 12.86 -8.21
CA VAL A 248 8.28 12.95 -8.36
C VAL A 248 7.74 11.74 -9.11
N ASP A 249 6.80 11.03 -8.46
CA ASP A 249 6.09 9.92 -9.07
C ASP A 249 4.67 10.35 -9.47
N GLN A 250 4.28 10.08 -10.71
CA GLN A 250 2.93 10.35 -11.21
C GLN A 250 2.20 9.03 -11.50
N PRO A 251 1.06 8.75 -10.84
CA PRO A 251 0.30 7.53 -11.08
C PRO A 251 -0.57 7.65 -12.34
N LYS A 252 -0.56 6.63 -13.19
CA LYS A 252 -1.50 6.43 -14.30
C LYS A 252 -2.68 5.60 -13.80
N LEU A 253 -3.68 6.26 -13.21
CA LEU A 253 -4.82 5.60 -12.56
C LEU A 253 -5.59 4.61 -13.46
N SER A 254 -5.65 4.87 -14.77
CA SER A 254 -6.26 3.93 -15.74
C SER A 254 -5.57 2.55 -15.79
N GLY A 255 -4.36 2.43 -15.25
CA GLY A 255 -3.61 1.19 -15.10
C GLY A 255 -3.92 0.41 -13.82
N MET A 256 -4.82 0.88 -12.94
CA MET A 256 -5.18 0.20 -11.69
C MET A 256 -6.12 -1.00 -11.91
N LYS A 257 -5.66 -1.96 -12.71
CA LYS A 257 -6.43 -3.14 -13.13
C LYS A 257 -5.53 -4.36 -13.15
N PHE A 258 -5.91 -5.40 -12.43
CA PHE A 258 -5.21 -6.68 -12.45
C PHE A 258 -5.69 -7.54 -13.61
N SER A 259 -4.76 -8.32 -14.17
CA SER A 259 -5.08 -9.31 -15.20
C SER A 259 -5.63 -10.59 -14.58
N GLU A 260 -6.41 -11.35 -15.33
CA GLU A 260 -6.81 -12.70 -14.94
C GLU A 260 -5.60 -13.56 -14.50
N GLY A 261 -5.78 -14.28 -13.39
CA GLY A 261 -4.76 -15.10 -12.77
C GLY A 261 -3.69 -14.30 -12.01
N SER A 262 -3.85 -12.99 -11.84
CA SER A 262 -3.08 -12.21 -10.86
C SER A 262 -3.35 -12.74 -9.46
N PHE A 263 -2.29 -12.80 -8.66
CA PHE A 263 -2.32 -13.43 -7.35
C PHE A 263 -1.55 -12.58 -6.34
N VAL A 264 -2.11 -12.43 -5.14
CA VAL A 264 -1.45 -11.81 -4.00
C VAL A 264 -1.61 -12.69 -2.78
N PHE A 265 -0.56 -12.80 -1.98
CA PHE A 265 -0.67 -13.31 -0.61
C PHE A 265 -0.13 -12.29 0.38
N LYS A 266 -0.77 -12.21 1.56
CA LYS A 266 -0.39 -11.36 2.69
C LYS A 266 -0.04 -12.27 3.84
N LEU A 267 1.14 -12.08 4.42
CA LEU A 267 1.55 -12.75 5.66
C LEU A 267 1.24 -11.81 6.81
N LEU A 268 0.51 -12.29 7.81
CA LEU A 268 0.10 -11.50 8.98
C LEU A 268 0.64 -12.16 10.26
N TYR A 269 1.43 -11.38 10.98
CA TYR A 269 2.11 -11.76 12.20
C TYR A 269 1.50 -11.04 13.39
N SER A 270 1.52 -11.69 14.54
CA SER A 270 0.99 -11.18 15.79
C SER A 270 2.11 -11.00 16.82
N ALA A 271 2.05 -9.89 17.55
CA ALA A 271 2.87 -9.64 18.74
C ALA A 271 2.26 -10.25 20.02
N ALA A 272 1.24 -11.11 19.90
CA ALA A 272 0.70 -11.84 21.04
C ALA A 272 1.81 -12.62 21.76
N ALA A 273 1.96 -12.40 23.06
CA ALA A 273 2.89 -13.17 23.90
C ALA A 273 2.38 -14.62 24.10
N PRO A 274 3.24 -15.59 24.47
CA PRO A 274 2.80 -16.97 24.71
C PRO A 274 1.65 -17.10 25.74
N GLY A 275 1.62 -16.22 26.74
CA GLY A 275 0.55 -16.16 27.75
C GLY A 275 -0.64 -15.27 27.40
N ALA A 276 -0.75 -14.76 26.17
CA ALA A 276 -1.87 -13.91 25.75
C ALA A 276 -3.21 -14.68 25.67
N PHE A 277 -3.15 -16.00 25.73
CA PHE A 277 -4.27 -16.94 25.74
C PHE A 277 -4.02 -17.99 26.84
N PRO A 278 -5.06 -18.67 27.37
CA PRO A 278 -4.91 -19.77 28.33
C PRO A 278 -3.99 -20.89 27.83
N GLN A 279 -3.99 -21.15 26.52
CA GLN A 279 -3.02 -22.00 25.82
C GLN A 279 -2.38 -21.20 24.70
N ASP A 280 -1.07 -21.34 24.49
CA ASP A 280 -0.36 -20.61 23.45
C ASP A 280 -0.78 -21.07 22.05
N LEU A 281 -1.74 -20.36 21.45
CA LEU A 281 -2.28 -20.68 20.13
C LEU A 281 -1.25 -20.59 18.99
N LEU A 282 -0.13 -19.88 19.21
CA LEU A 282 0.94 -19.69 18.22
C LEU A 282 2.21 -20.48 18.59
N ALA A 283 2.09 -21.48 19.46
CA ALA A 283 3.19 -22.37 19.80
C ALA A 283 3.71 -23.09 18.56
N GLY A 284 5.01 -22.97 18.29
CA GLY A 284 5.65 -23.55 17.09
C GLY A 284 5.38 -22.80 15.79
N SER A 285 4.76 -21.63 15.84
CA SER A 285 4.59 -20.78 14.64
C SER A 285 5.92 -20.14 14.22
N LEU A 286 6.01 -19.71 12.97
CA LEU A 286 7.14 -18.96 12.46
C LEU A 286 7.29 -17.64 13.23
N LYS A 287 8.42 -17.48 13.91
CA LYS A 287 8.80 -16.27 14.65
C LYS A 287 9.84 -15.48 13.88
N VAL A 288 9.67 -14.16 13.82
CA VAL A 288 10.67 -13.20 13.33
C VAL A 288 10.73 -11.98 14.25
N ASP A 289 11.84 -11.26 14.24
CA ASP A 289 11.99 -10.00 14.97
C ASP A 289 11.90 -8.83 13.99
N ILE A 290 11.01 -7.87 14.27
CA ILE A 290 10.76 -6.68 13.43
C ILE A 290 11.22 -5.40 14.13
N LEU A 291 11.36 -4.31 13.36
CA LEU A 291 11.79 -2.99 13.88
C LEU A 291 10.69 -1.91 13.79
N PRO A 292 9.52 -2.08 14.42
CA PRO A 292 8.38 -1.17 14.22
C PRO A 292 8.47 0.12 15.04
N ASN A 293 9.33 0.18 16.07
CA ASN A 293 9.29 1.22 17.09
C ASN A 293 10.59 2.05 17.10
N PRO A 294 10.53 3.37 16.89
CA PRO A 294 11.70 4.25 16.98
C PRO A 294 12.31 4.24 18.37
N GLY A 295 13.62 4.00 18.48
CA GLY A 295 14.36 4.00 19.75
C GLY A 295 14.08 2.81 20.68
N ALA A 296 13.36 1.78 20.21
CA ALA A 296 13.03 0.60 21.00
C ALA A 296 13.74 -0.67 20.49
N ALA A 297 13.72 -1.72 21.32
CA ALA A 297 14.24 -3.03 20.95
C ALA A 297 13.39 -3.68 19.82
N PRO A 298 13.96 -4.63 19.07
CA PRO A 298 13.20 -5.44 18.12
C PRO A 298 12.00 -6.11 18.78
N VAL A 299 10.88 -6.20 18.05
CA VAL A 299 9.63 -6.80 18.53
C VAL A 299 9.50 -8.21 17.94
N PRO A 300 9.43 -9.26 18.78
CA PRO A 300 9.17 -10.60 18.30
C PRO A 300 7.71 -10.74 17.85
N VAL A 301 7.49 -11.24 16.64
CA VAL A 301 6.16 -11.49 16.10
C VAL A 301 6.06 -12.90 15.52
N ARG A 302 4.87 -13.50 15.58
CA ARG A 302 4.60 -14.89 15.19
C ARG A 302 3.53 -14.96 14.12
N LEU A 303 3.74 -15.76 13.08
CA LEU A 303 2.77 -15.90 11.98
C LEU A 303 1.44 -16.42 12.52
N MET A 304 0.35 -15.73 12.21
CA MET A 304 -0.98 -16.05 12.73
C MET A 304 -2.00 -16.25 11.62
N GLN A 305 -1.92 -15.43 10.58
CA GLN A 305 -2.88 -15.44 9.48
C GLN A 305 -2.16 -15.27 8.14
N ILE A 306 -2.75 -15.85 7.11
CA ILE A 306 -2.39 -15.58 5.72
C ILE A 306 -3.66 -15.28 4.96
N ASP A 307 -3.65 -14.20 4.20
CA ASP A 307 -4.73 -13.90 3.26
C ASP A 307 -4.22 -14.04 1.84
N ILE A 308 -5.09 -14.51 0.96
CA ILE A 308 -4.82 -14.65 -0.47
C ILE A 308 -5.98 -14.01 -1.21
N ALA A 309 -5.66 -13.24 -2.25
CA ALA A 309 -6.64 -12.83 -3.24
C ALA A 309 -6.16 -13.22 -4.64
N VAL A 310 -7.06 -13.78 -5.43
CA VAL A 310 -6.79 -14.21 -6.80
C VAL A 310 -7.83 -13.68 -7.76
N LYS A 311 -7.35 -13.08 -8.86
CA LYS A 311 -8.20 -12.65 -9.97
C LYS A 311 -8.61 -13.89 -10.75
N ASP A 312 -9.87 -14.26 -10.65
CA ASP A 312 -10.43 -15.45 -11.28
C ASP A 312 -11.87 -15.13 -11.69
N ARG A 313 -12.12 -15.14 -13.00
CA ARG A 313 -13.42 -14.78 -13.57
C ARG A 313 -14.58 -15.67 -13.10
N ARG A 314 -14.29 -16.85 -12.54
CA ARG A 314 -15.32 -17.72 -11.93
C ARG A 314 -15.94 -17.10 -10.67
N ALA A 315 -15.39 -16.02 -10.13
CA ALA A 315 -16.02 -15.20 -9.09
C ALA A 315 -17.17 -14.33 -9.62
N SER A 316 -17.50 -14.41 -10.91
CA SER A 316 -18.58 -13.67 -11.57
C SER A 316 -18.43 -12.15 -11.38
N ASP A 317 -19.36 -11.51 -10.68
CA ASP A 317 -19.46 -10.05 -10.64
C ASP A 317 -18.25 -9.39 -10.01
N THR A 318 -17.63 -10.00 -9.01
CA THR A 318 -16.49 -9.38 -8.30
C THR A 318 -15.18 -9.62 -9.04
N GLY A 319 -15.07 -10.78 -9.69
CA GLY A 319 -13.88 -11.23 -10.41
C GLY A 319 -12.71 -11.59 -9.49
N TRP A 320 -12.94 -11.74 -8.18
CA TRP A 320 -11.93 -12.08 -7.19
C TRP A 320 -12.43 -13.18 -6.24
N TYR A 321 -11.57 -14.16 -5.96
CA TYR A 321 -11.70 -14.99 -4.75
C TYR A 321 -10.76 -14.46 -3.69
N PHE A 322 -11.27 -14.36 -2.46
CA PHE A 322 -10.51 -14.14 -1.25
C PHE A 322 -10.46 -15.44 -0.47
N ALA A 323 -9.29 -15.76 0.10
CA ALA A 323 -9.08 -16.91 0.95
C ALA A 323 -8.29 -16.50 2.18
N THR A 324 -8.71 -16.97 3.34
CA THR A 324 -8.04 -16.70 4.61
C THR A 324 -7.60 -18.03 5.22
N TYR A 325 -6.43 -18.03 5.85
CA TYR A 325 -5.86 -19.16 6.56
C TYR A 325 -5.41 -18.71 7.94
N ALA A 326 -5.63 -19.54 8.96
CA ALA A 326 -5.27 -19.28 10.34
C ALA A 326 -4.30 -20.35 10.83
N TYR A 327 -3.32 -19.95 11.63
CA TYR A 327 -2.38 -20.89 12.24
C TYR A 327 -3.11 -21.77 13.25
N ASP A 328 -2.96 -23.08 13.13
CA ASP A 328 -3.55 -24.06 14.03
C ASP A 328 -2.45 -24.96 14.59
N ALA A 329 -2.05 -24.68 15.84
CA ALA A 329 -0.97 -25.39 16.52
C ALA A 329 -1.25 -26.90 16.65
N SER A 330 -2.54 -27.30 16.67
CA SER A 330 -2.97 -28.70 16.80
C SER A 330 -2.73 -29.53 15.54
N GLN A 331 -2.55 -28.88 14.38
CA GLN A 331 -2.23 -29.56 13.13
C GLN A 331 -0.90 -30.31 13.26
N SER A 332 -0.86 -31.50 12.67
CA SER A 332 0.33 -32.35 12.67
C SER A 332 1.44 -31.83 11.75
N GLY A 333 2.67 -32.30 11.97
CA GLY A 333 3.84 -31.96 11.16
C GLY A 333 4.68 -30.82 11.73
N ALA A 334 5.96 -30.80 11.33
CA ALA A 334 6.95 -29.84 11.83
C ALA A 334 6.95 -28.50 11.07
N SER A 335 6.44 -28.46 9.83
CA SER A 335 6.41 -27.24 9.04
C SER A 335 5.30 -26.30 9.54
N PRO A 336 5.61 -25.06 9.96
CA PRO A 336 4.60 -24.10 10.40
C PRO A 336 3.65 -23.71 9.26
N TRP A 337 4.11 -23.81 8.01
CA TRP A 337 3.30 -23.52 6.83
C TRP A 337 2.14 -24.51 6.69
N LYS A 338 2.38 -25.79 6.93
CA LYS A 338 1.31 -26.82 6.84
C LYS A 338 0.24 -26.67 7.90
N LYS A 339 0.55 -25.97 8.99
CA LYS A 339 -0.37 -25.63 10.07
C LYS A 339 -1.24 -24.41 9.78
N MET A 340 -1.09 -23.77 8.62
CA MET A 340 -2.01 -22.72 8.16
C MET A 340 -3.28 -23.36 7.60
N ALA A 341 -4.26 -23.57 8.48
CA ALA A 341 -5.55 -24.18 8.16
C ALA A 341 -6.44 -23.18 7.39
N PRO A 342 -7.11 -23.58 6.30
CA PRO A 342 -8.07 -22.72 5.61
C PRO A 342 -9.21 -22.32 6.56
N VAL A 343 -9.51 -21.03 6.65
CA VAL A 343 -10.71 -20.50 7.31
C VAL A 343 -11.88 -20.53 6.32
N GLY A 344 -11.63 -20.16 5.06
CA GLY A 344 -12.67 -20.20 4.04
C GLY A 344 -12.31 -19.51 2.73
N LEU A 345 -13.31 -19.43 1.85
CA LEU A 345 -13.28 -18.75 0.55
C LEU A 345 -14.46 -17.77 0.45
N MET A 346 -14.26 -16.65 -0.22
CA MET A 346 -15.31 -15.64 -0.47
C MET A 346 -15.18 -15.09 -1.89
N TRP A 347 -16.29 -15.00 -2.61
CA TRP A 347 -16.34 -14.49 -3.99
C TRP A 347 -17.45 -13.48 -4.22
N GLY A 348 -18.24 -13.19 -3.20
CA GLY A 348 -19.28 -12.18 -3.19
C GLY A 348 -19.64 -11.78 -1.76
N ASN A 349 -20.42 -10.72 -1.63
CA ASN A 349 -20.84 -10.12 -0.37
C ASN A 349 -22.28 -10.49 0.02
N ASP A 350 -22.99 -11.34 -0.73
CA ASP A 350 -24.40 -11.70 -0.48
C ASP A 350 -25.26 -10.45 -0.21
N PRO A 351 -25.50 -9.57 -1.19
CA PRO A 351 -26.12 -8.25 -0.97
C PRO A 351 -27.53 -8.32 -0.35
N ASP A 352 -28.25 -9.42 -0.58
CA ASP A 352 -29.58 -9.66 0.00
C ASP A 352 -29.53 -10.19 1.46
N GLY A 353 -28.33 -10.35 2.02
CA GLY A 353 -28.14 -10.87 3.36
C GLY A 353 -28.17 -12.39 3.43
N ALA A 354 -28.78 -12.94 4.48
CA ALA A 354 -28.83 -14.38 4.68
C ALA A 354 -29.85 -15.06 3.74
N PRO A 355 -29.63 -16.33 3.34
CA PRO A 355 -28.47 -17.16 3.68
C PRO A 355 -27.20 -16.72 2.95
N ILE A 356 -26.05 -16.84 3.63
CA ILE A 356 -24.75 -16.55 3.03
C ILE A 356 -24.37 -17.71 2.10
N THR A 357 -24.29 -17.42 0.81
CA THR A 357 -24.02 -18.39 -0.26
C THR A 357 -22.78 -18.04 -1.07
N GLU A 358 -22.27 -16.81 -0.96
CA GLU A 358 -21.08 -16.33 -1.66
C GLU A 358 -19.80 -16.39 -0.82
N SER A 359 -19.88 -17.11 0.30
CA SER A 359 -18.76 -17.51 1.15
C SER A 359 -18.87 -18.99 1.52
N TRP A 360 -17.74 -19.68 1.56
CA TRP A 360 -17.59 -20.97 2.22
C TRP A 360 -16.72 -20.82 3.45
N ILE A 361 -17.22 -21.26 4.59
CA ILE A 361 -16.46 -21.34 5.84
C ILE A 361 -16.09 -22.79 6.11
N ASN A 362 -14.81 -23.04 6.35
CA ASN A 362 -14.31 -24.34 6.75
C ASN A 362 -14.57 -24.57 8.24
N THR A 363 -15.50 -25.45 8.58
CA THR A 363 -15.86 -25.76 9.96
C THR A 363 -14.72 -26.43 10.75
N ALA A 364 -13.69 -26.93 10.07
CA ALA A 364 -12.49 -27.48 10.70
C ALA A 364 -11.40 -26.41 10.99
N ALA A 365 -11.65 -25.13 10.71
CA ALA A 365 -10.74 -24.05 11.07
C ALA A 365 -10.62 -23.91 12.61
N PRO A 366 -9.48 -23.39 13.13
CA PRO A 366 -9.29 -23.24 14.57
C PRO A 366 -10.35 -22.29 15.17
N ALA A 367 -10.80 -22.60 16.39
CA ALA A 367 -11.94 -21.94 17.02
C ALA A 367 -11.80 -20.40 17.11
N TYR A 368 -10.59 -19.90 17.39
CA TYR A 368 -10.34 -18.45 17.47
C TYR A 368 -10.57 -17.73 16.13
N ALA A 369 -10.37 -18.42 15.00
CA ALA A 369 -10.64 -17.88 13.68
C ALA A 369 -12.13 -17.90 13.35
N LEU A 370 -12.83 -18.99 13.73
CA LEU A 370 -14.29 -19.09 13.58
C LEU A 370 -15.04 -18.10 14.47
N ALA A 371 -14.49 -17.75 15.64
CA ALA A 371 -15.05 -16.72 16.52
C ALA A 371 -14.96 -15.30 15.93
N HIS A 372 -14.13 -15.10 14.89
CA HIS A 372 -13.81 -13.79 14.33
C HIS A 372 -14.22 -13.65 12.86
N LEU A 373 -15.29 -14.35 12.46
CA LEU A 373 -15.92 -14.15 11.17
C LEU A 373 -16.52 -12.74 11.04
N GLY A 374 -16.76 -12.32 9.81
CA GLY A 374 -17.32 -11.01 9.49
C GLY A 374 -18.83 -10.92 9.66
N VAL A 375 -19.38 -9.79 9.28
CA VAL A 375 -20.83 -9.50 9.37
C VAL A 375 -21.66 -10.61 8.71
N GLY A 376 -22.59 -11.17 9.48
CA GLY A 376 -23.48 -12.24 9.03
C GLY A 376 -22.79 -13.61 8.88
N GLY A 377 -21.59 -13.80 9.42
CA GLY A 377 -20.81 -15.04 9.28
C GLY A 377 -20.01 -15.14 7.97
N ARG A 378 -19.87 -14.04 7.23
CA ARG A 378 -19.03 -13.97 6.03
C ARG A 378 -17.55 -14.16 6.37
N LEU A 379 -16.77 -14.55 5.37
CA LEU A 379 -15.33 -14.74 5.56
C LEU A 379 -14.65 -13.45 6.05
N ASN A 380 -13.83 -13.60 7.08
CA ASN A 380 -12.95 -12.57 7.60
C ASN A 380 -11.74 -13.21 8.27
N GLY A 381 -10.65 -12.46 8.41
CA GLY A 381 -9.45 -12.92 9.09
C GLY A 381 -9.46 -12.70 10.61
N PRO A 382 -8.76 -13.55 11.38
CA PRO A 382 -8.50 -13.32 12.80
C PRO A 382 -7.98 -11.93 13.19
N VAL A 383 -7.22 -11.25 12.33
CA VAL A 383 -6.67 -9.91 12.64
C VAL A 383 -7.34 -8.79 11.86
N ASP A 384 -8.38 -9.10 11.08
CA ASP A 384 -9.18 -8.12 10.33
C ASP A 384 -10.21 -7.45 11.25
N ASN A 385 -11.14 -6.65 10.72
CA ASN A 385 -12.19 -6.03 11.54
C ASN A 385 -13.53 -6.76 11.34
N PRO A 386 -14.16 -7.31 12.40
CA PRO A 386 -15.38 -8.11 12.29
C PRO A 386 -16.62 -7.27 11.93
N ALA A 387 -16.55 -5.94 11.99
CA ALA A 387 -17.60 -5.04 11.51
C ALA A 387 -17.72 -4.99 9.97
N SER A 388 -16.89 -5.75 9.24
CA SER A 388 -16.91 -5.91 7.79
C SER A 388 -16.74 -7.40 7.41
N ALA A 389 -16.33 -7.65 6.18
CA ALA A 389 -15.89 -8.93 5.64
C ALA A 389 -14.75 -8.66 4.65
N CYS A 390 -13.95 -9.69 4.28
CA CYS A 390 -12.79 -9.50 3.40
C CYS A 390 -13.14 -8.69 2.15
N MET A 391 -14.18 -9.11 1.43
CA MET A 391 -14.56 -8.47 0.17
C MET A 391 -15.24 -7.10 0.39
N SER A 392 -16.07 -6.96 1.42
CA SER A 392 -16.68 -5.67 1.82
C SER A 392 -15.60 -4.61 2.08
N CYS A 393 -14.60 -4.94 2.89
CA CYS A 393 -13.45 -4.08 3.18
C CYS A 393 -12.69 -3.69 1.91
N HIS A 394 -12.35 -4.67 1.07
CA HIS A 394 -11.56 -4.47 -0.14
C HIS A 394 -12.34 -3.81 -1.28
N SER A 395 -13.67 -3.87 -1.30
CA SER A 395 -14.51 -3.23 -2.34
C SER A 395 -14.37 -1.70 -2.34
N THR A 396 -13.95 -1.12 -1.21
CA THR A 396 -13.73 0.31 -1.03
C THR A 396 -12.43 0.81 -1.66
N ALA A 397 -11.59 -0.10 -2.17
CA ALA A 397 -10.31 0.25 -2.78
C ALA A 397 -10.51 1.10 -4.04
N GLN A 398 -10.21 2.39 -3.94
CA GLN A 398 -10.37 3.37 -5.02
C GLN A 398 -9.40 4.55 -4.88
N ALA A 399 -9.27 5.37 -5.92
CA ALA A 399 -8.50 6.62 -5.88
C ALA A 399 -9.31 7.76 -6.53
N PRO A 400 -9.51 8.91 -5.83
CA PRO A 400 -9.17 9.15 -4.42
C PRO A 400 -10.04 8.31 -3.46
N SER A 401 -9.55 8.06 -2.24
CA SER A 401 -10.35 7.39 -1.20
C SER A 401 -11.47 8.32 -0.73
N LEU A 402 -12.72 7.90 -0.91
CA LEU A 402 -13.92 8.67 -0.52
C LEU A 402 -14.92 7.80 0.26
N ALA A 403 -14.48 6.63 0.72
CA ALA A 403 -15.21 5.73 1.59
C ALA A 403 -14.19 4.98 2.44
N GLY A 404 -14.47 4.84 3.74
CA GLY A 404 -13.65 4.04 4.65
C GLY A 404 -13.88 2.54 4.41
N MET A 405 -12.92 1.71 4.84
CA MET A 405 -13.06 0.25 4.80
C MET A 405 -14.26 -0.25 5.62
N LEU A 406 -14.64 0.51 6.64
CA LEU A 406 -15.82 0.28 7.45
C LEU A 406 -16.80 1.44 7.27
N PRO A 407 -18.10 1.17 7.36
CA PRO A 407 -19.08 2.23 7.48
C PRO A 407 -19.03 2.82 8.90
N THR A 408 -18.98 4.15 9.00
CA THR A 408 -18.94 4.88 10.29
C THR A 408 -20.10 5.88 10.39
N GLY A 409 -20.45 6.30 11.61
CA GLY A 409 -21.46 7.34 11.86
C GLY A 409 -22.78 7.11 11.13
N ALA A 410 -23.29 8.14 10.45
CA ALA A 410 -24.53 8.05 9.66
C ALA A 410 -24.45 7.04 8.49
N CYS A 411 -23.26 6.73 7.98
CA CYS A 411 -23.10 5.71 6.94
C CYS A 411 -23.14 4.28 7.49
N ALA A 412 -22.99 4.09 8.82
CA ALA A 412 -23.14 2.80 9.49
C ALA A 412 -24.59 2.38 9.71
N GLN A 413 -25.54 3.26 9.41
CA GLN A 413 -26.98 3.02 9.54
C GLN A 413 -27.59 2.61 8.20
N GLU A 414 -28.71 1.90 8.26
CA GLU A 414 -29.51 1.61 7.06
C GLU A 414 -30.12 2.90 6.47
N PRO A 415 -30.26 3.01 5.13
CA PRO A 415 -29.92 1.99 4.12
C PRO A 415 -28.44 2.04 3.66
N PHE A 416 -27.62 2.96 4.18
CA PHE A 416 -26.27 3.20 3.67
C PHE A 416 -25.29 2.08 4.00
N ARG A 417 -25.49 1.39 5.13
CA ARG A 417 -24.66 0.25 5.53
C ARG A 417 -24.63 -0.84 4.47
N ALA A 418 -25.75 -1.09 3.79
CA ALA A 418 -25.87 -2.08 2.73
C ALA A 418 -24.90 -1.83 1.54
N ASP A 419 -24.42 -0.60 1.34
CA ASP A 419 -23.50 -0.28 0.26
C ASP A 419 -22.13 -0.99 0.37
N TRP A 420 -21.70 -1.34 1.59
CA TRP A 420 -20.47 -2.10 1.83
C TRP A 420 -20.58 -3.57 1.44
N PHE A 421 -21.81 -4.08 1.30
CA PHE A 421 -22.08 -5.49 0.98
C PHE A 421 -22.57 -5.69 -0.46
N ARG A 422 -22.31 -4.72 -1.35
CA ARG A 422 -22.59 -4.87 -2.79
C ARG A 422 -21.54 -5.76 -3.47
N ASN A 423 -21.98 -6.52 -4.48
CA ASN A 423 -21.08 -7.15 -5.42
C ASN A 423 -20.68 -6.16 -6.52
N LEU A 424 -19.53 -5.52 -6.33
CA LEU A 424 -18.98 -4.60 -7.32
C LEU A 424 -17.97 -5.32 -8.20
N ARG A 425 -18.07 -5.11 -9.52
CA ARG A 425 -16.94 -5.41 -10.43
C ARG A 425 -15.73 -4.61 -10.00
N GLY A 426 -14.55 -5.22 -10.01
CA GLY A 426 -13.30 -4.53 -9.67
C GLY A 426 -12.97 -3.30 -10.54
N THR A 427 -13.67 -3.09 -11.65
CA THR A 427 -13.58 -1.88 -12.48
C THR A 427 -14.53 -0.76 -12.08
N ILE A 428 -15.42 -0.99 -11.11
CA ILE A 428 -16.41 -0.03 -10.62
C ILE A 428 -15.92 0.48 -9.27
N ALA A 429 -15.76 1.79 -9.15
CA ALA A 429 -15.37 2.40 -7.89
C ALA A 429 -16.52 2.32 -6.89
N PHE A 430 -16.20 2.17 -5.61
CA PHE A 430 -17.19 2.10 -4.54
C PHE A 430 -18.08 3.35 -4.50
N GLY A 431 -17.49 4.51 -4.78
CA GLY A 431 -18.13 5.81 -4.72
C GLY A 431 -17.84 6.53 -3.42
N ARG A 432 -18.57 7.61 -3.14
CA ARG A 432 -18.44 8.36 -1.89
C ARG A 432 -19.39 7.79 -0.84
N ARG A 433 -18.88 7.54 0.36
CA ARG A 433 -19.65 7.30 1.58
C ARG A 433 -18.89 7.90 2.75
N GLN A 434 -19.22 9.13 3.10
CA GLN A 434 -18.57 9.87 4.19
C GLN A 434 -19.64 10.38 5.17
N ALA A 435 -19.50 10.04 6.44
CA ALA A 435 -20.36 10.59 7.48
C ALA A 435 -20.02 12.08 7.68
N SER A 436 -21.05 12.92 7.74
CA SER A 436 -20.93 14.34 8.11
C SER A 436 -22.10 14.68 9.03
N GLY A 437 -21.80 14.74 10.33
CA GLY A 437 -22.83 14.77 11.37
C GLY A 437 -23.80 13.60 11.23
N GLN A 438 -25.08 13.90 11.06
CA GLN A 438 -26.15 12.90 10.91
C GLN A 438 -26.40 12.48 9.44
N THR A 439 -25.57 12.91 8.48
CA THR A 439 -25.77 12.62 7.05
C THR A 439 -24.68 11.70 6.52
N CYS A 440 -25.05 10.73 5.67
CA CYS A 440 -24.09 10.00 4.84
C CYS A 440 -24.00 10.67 3.45
N LEU A 441 -22.86 11.27 3.14
CA LEU A 441 -22.62 11.92 1.87
C LEU A 441 -22.36 10.87 0.78
N THR A 442 -23.22 10.81 -0.22
CA THR A 442 -23.15 9.84 -1.33
C THR A 442 -22.78 10.46 -2.68
N ASN A 443 -23.06 11.74 -2.87
CA ASN A 443 -22.77 12.48 -4.10
C ASN A 443 -21.28 12.83 -4.20
N LEU A 444 -20.69 12.57 -5.37
CA LEU A 444 -19.33 12.99 -5.68
C LEU A 444 -19.23 14.53 -5.72
N PRO A 445 -18.16 15.13 -5.17
CA PRO A 445 -17.88 16.54 -5.37
C PRO A 445 -17.72 16.85 -6.88
N SER A 446 -18.12 18.05 -7.28
CA SER A 446 -18.00 18.48 -8.68
C SER A 446 -16.54 18.41 -9.15
N GLY A 447 -16.33 17.84 -10.35
CA GLY A 447 -15.00 17.68 -10.95
C GLY A 447 -14.14 16.54 -10.39
N VAL A 448 -14.65 15.72 -9.46
CA VAL A 448 -13.92 14.57 -8.93
C VAL A 448 -14.28 13.29 -9.68
N THR A 449 -13.28 12.69 -10.33
CA THR A 449 -13.38 11.36 -10.92
C THR A 449 -12.76 10.33 -9.97
N VAL A 450 -13.50 9.27 -9.69
CA VAL A 450 -13.03 8.17 -8.84
C VAL A 450 -12.70 6.95 -9.71
N THR A 451 -11.52 6.37 -9.49
CA THR A 451 -11.05 5.17 -10.18
C THR A 451 -10.98 4.00 -9.22
N ALA A 452 -11.59 2.86 -9.57
CA ALA A 452 -11.48 1.64 -8.79
C ALA A 452 -10.03 1.14 -8.76
N ALA A 453 -9.62 0.56 -7.63
CA ALA A 453 -8.32 -0.07 -7.46
C ALA A 453 -8.37 -1.59 -7.58
N ASP A 454 -9.44 -2.12 -8.18
CA ASP A 454 -9.64 -3.54 -8.45
C ASP A 454 -9.40 -4.39 -7.20
N TYR A 455 -10.10 -4.03 -6.11
CA TYR A 455 -10.02 -4.64 -4.78
C TYR A 455 -8.66 -4.55 -4.06
N SER A 456 -7.66 -3.86 -4.62
CA SER A 456 -6.36 -3.68 -3.95
C SER A 456 -6.31 -2.41 -3.12
N LEU A 457 -6.53 -2.56 -1.80
CA LEU A 457 -6.33 -1.49 -0.83
C LEU A 457 -4.89 -0.97 -0.83
N GLN A 458 -3.90 -1.84 -1.04
CA GLN A 458 -2.49 -1.44 -1.19
C GLN A 458 -2.32 -0.53 -2.42
N LEU A 459 -2.92 -0.86 -3.58
CA LEU A 459 -2.84 -0.01 -4.77
C LEU A 459 -3.44 1.37 -4.52
N SER A 460 -4.63 1.43 -3.90
CA SER A 460 -5.23 2.69 -3.44
C SER A 460 -4.32 3.46 -2.48
N ALA A 461 -3.76 2.79 -1.46
CA ALA A 461 -2.86 3.37 -0.48
C ALA A 461 -1.59 3.96 -1.11
N THR A 462 -0.96 3.24 -2.05
CA THR A 462 0.25 3.72 -2.73
C THR A 462 -0.02 5.01 -3.51
N VAL A 463 -1.18 5.10 -4.18
CA VAL A 463 -1.62 6.28 -4.91
C VAL A 463 -1.91 7.43 -3.94
N ALA A 464 -2.72 7.19 -2.92
CA ALA A 464 -3.10 8.20 -1.93
C ALA A 464 -1.87 8.81 -1.23
N ARG A 465 -0.88 7.98 -0.90
CA ARG A 465 0.38 8.43 -0.28
C ARG A 465 1.31 9.17 -1.23
N ALA A 466 1.16 8.97 -2.54
CA ALA A 466 2.00 9.66 -3.52
C ALA A 466 1.46 11.01 -3.97
N LEU A 467 0.15 11.16 -3.94
CA LEU A 467 -0.51 12.41 -4.29
C LEU A 467 -0.48 13.36 -3.08
N PRO A 468 -0.33 14.69 -3.29
CA PRO A 468 -0.44 15.66 -2.21
C PRO A 468 -1.78 15.49 -1.48
N THR A 469 -1.72 15.29 -0.16
CA THR A 469 -2.92 15.13 0.68
C THR A 469 -3.30 16.48 1.31
N ALA A 470 -4.54 16.58 1.76
CA ALA A 470 -5.07 17.74 2.48
C ALA A 470 -4.28 18.15 3.73
N THR A 471 -3.61 17.18 4.35
CA THR A 471 -3.00 17.30 5.69
C THR A 471 -1.49 17.07 5.68
N GLY A 472 -0.88 16.87 4.51
CA GLY A 472 0.54 16.58 4.39
C GLY A 472 1.03 16.89 2.98
N GLY A 473 2.07 17.72 2.89
CA GLY A 473 2.66 18.19 1.64
C GLY A 473 3.14 17.08 0.72
N GLN A 474 3.64 17.46 -0.46
CA GLN A 474 4.13 16.54 -1.48
C GLN A 474 5.11 15.49 -0.89
N THR A 475 4.86 14.21 -1.17
CA THR A 475 5.79 13.12 -0.85
C THR A 475 6.75 12.87 -2.01
N PHE A 476 8.00 12.56 -1.69
CA PHE A 476 9.09 12.48 -2.66
C PHE A 476 9.59 11.04 -2.82
N ASN A 477 10.02 10.71 -4.04
CA ASN A 477 10.75 9.49 -4.31
C ASN A 477 12.26 9.76 -4.19
N PRO A 478 12.90 9.51 -3.03
CA PRO A 478 14.32 9.78 -2.86
C PRO A 478 15.20 8.94 -3.80
N CYS A 479 14.69 7.81 -4.30
CA CYS A 479 15.48 6.91 -5.13
C CYS A 479 15.65 7.39 -6.58
N THR A 480 14.82 8.34 -7.02
CA THR A 480 14.98 9.01 -8.32
C THR A 480 15.38 10.47 -8.18
N TRP A 481 15.63 10.97 -6.97
CA TRP A 481 15.99 12.37 -6.74
C TRP A 481 17.33 12.72 -7.41
N ASN A 482 17.38 13.90 -8.02
CA ASN A 482 18.57 14.48 -8.61
C ASN A 482 18.84 15.84 -7.94
N GLU A 483 19.89 15.92 -7.13
CA GLU A 483 20.28 17.14 -6.42
C GLU A 483 20.81 18.26 -7.33
N ASN A 484 21.33 17.90 -8.51
CA ASN A 484 21.82 18.86 -9.49
C ASN A 484 20.69 19.45 -10.36
N ALA A 485 19.49 18.88 -10.29
CA ALA A 485 18.31 19.33 -11.01
C ALA A 485 17.05 19.03 -10.19
N PRO A 486 16.84 19.72 -9.06
CA PRO A 486 15.69 19.47 -8.20
C PRO A 486 14.39 19.78 -8.96
N PRO A 487 13.32 19.00 -8.73
CA PRO A 487 12.06 19.21 -9.45
C PRO A 487 11.47 20.60 -9.14
N PRO A 488 10.84 21.28 -10.11
CA PRO A 488 10.24 22.61 -9.90
C PRO A 488 9.22 22.66 -8.75
N SER A 489 8.51 21.55 -8.50
CA SER A 489 7.55 21.44 -7.39
C SER A 489 8.19 21.43 -6.00
N ALA A 490 9.51 21.22 -5.89
CA ALA A 490 10.23 21.35 -4.63
C ALA A 490 10.44 22.81 -4.20
N LEU A 491 10.09 23.78 -5.06
CA LEU A 491 10.29 25.22 -4.88
C LEU A 491 8.98 26.03 -4.77
N VAL A 492 7.80 25.42 -4.97
CA VAL A 492 6.52 26.14 -5.05
C VAL A 492 5.49 25.55 -4.09
N ALA A 493 4.97 26.38 -3.18
CA ALA A 493 3.80 26.04 -2.35
C ALA A 493 2.52 25.97 -3.24
N LEU A 494 1.64 24.99 -2.97
CA LEU A 494 0.46 24.72 -3.79
C LEU A 494 -0.55 25.88 -3.82
N SER A 495 -1.28 26.02 -4.94
CA SER A 495 -2.32 27.04 -5.12
C SER A 495 -3.64 26.71 -4.38
N PRO A 496 -4.41 27.72 -3.94
CA PRO A 496 -5.59 27.55 -3.08
C PRO A 496 -6.78 26.78 -3.69
N GLN A 497 -6.78 26.52 -5.00
CA GLN A 497 -7.87 25.78 -5.67
C GLN A 497 -7.71 24.26 -5.53
N ALA A 498 -6.48 23.74 -5.46
CA ALA A 498 -6.22 22.32 -5.18
C ALA A 498 -6.53 21.95 -3.71
N ALA A 499 -6.36 22.91 -2.79
CA ALA A 499 -6.62 22.73 -1.36
C ALA A 499 -8.12 22.60 -1.02
N ARG A 500 -9.02 23.21 -1.81
CA ARG A 500 -10.46 23.24 -1.50
C ARG A 500 -11.21 21.93 -1.77
N LEU A 501 -10.70 21.05 -2.63
CA LEU A 501 -11.27 19.71 -2.85
C LEU A 501 -10.80 18.67 -1.84
N GLN A 502 -9.93 19.06 -0.91
CA GLN A 502 -9.23 18.15 -0.02
C GLN A 502 -9.58 18.38 1.47
N GLN A 503 -10.25 19.49 1.80
CA GLN A 503 -10.36 20.02 3.18
C GLN A 503 -11.47 19.41 4.06
N GLN A 504 -12.01 18.23 3.77
CA GLN A 504 -12.91 17.53 4.71
C GLN A 504 -12.47 16.09 4.92
N ASP A 505 -11.85 15.89 6.09
CA ASP A 505 -11.79 14.69 6.92
C ASP A 505 -11.36 13.39 6.21
N ILE A 506 -10.05 13.27 6.04
CA ILE A 506 -9.38 11.97 5.99
C ILE A 506 -8.88 11.71 7.41
N GLU A 507 -9.70 11.05 8.24
CA GLU A 507 -9.15 10.21 9.30
C GLU A 507 -8.25 9.18 8.59
N GLN A 508 -6.96 9.46 8.61
CA GLN A 508 -5.94 8.71 7.90
C GLN A 508 -5.83 7.32 8.49
N TYR A 509 -6.33 6.29 7.80
CA TYR A 509 -6.00 4.89 8.11
C TYR A 509 -5.99 4.59 9.63
N GLU A 510 -6.82 5.30 10.40
CA GLU A 510 -7.13 4.85 11.72
C GLU A 510 -7.93 3.61 11.41
N VAL A 511 -7.35 2.48 11.80
CA VAL A 511 -8.15 1.34 12.18
C VAL A 511 -9.16 1.95 13.12
N THR A 512 -10.34 2.21 12.58
CA THR A 512 -11.45 2.83 13.28
C THR A 512 -11.51 2.16 14.64
N ARG A 513 -11.16 2.93 15.68
CA ARG A 513 -11.89 2.79 16.93
C ARG A 513 -13.33 3.05 16.50
N ASP A 514 -14.16 2.03 16.51
CA ASP A 514 -15.58 2.22 16.27
C ASP A 514 -16.32 1.25 17.18
N PRO A 515 -17.43 1.66 17.82
CA PRO A 515 -17.84 3.01 18.22
C PRO A 515 -17.15 3.52 19.50
#